data_AF-I1SSF8-F1
#
_entry.id   AF-I1SSF8-F1
#
_cell.length_a   1.000
_cell.length_b   1.000
_cell.length_c   1.000
_cell.angle_alpha   90.00
_cell.angle_beta   90.00
_cell.angle_gamma   90.00
#
_symmetry.space_group_name_H-M   'P 1'
#
loop_
_entity.id
_entity.type
_entity.pdbx_description
1 polymer ?
#
loop_
_entity_poly.entity_id
_entity_poly.type
_entity_poly.pdbx_seq_one_letter_code
_entity_poly.pdbx_strand_id
1 'polypeptide(L)'
;IAQQADIVAALTLEVLKGTTKAFDSDIHLLRPHPGQVEVAQRFRSLLDSDHHPSQIAESHRFCDRVQDAYTMRCCPQVHGIANDTIKFVKNIINTEINSATDNPMVFAERGDTISGGNFHGEYPAKALDFLAIAV
;
A
#
# COMPACT_ATOMS: atom_id res chain seq x y z
N ILE A 1 -8.28 1.55 4.87
CA ILE A 1 -8.22 0.07 4.83
C ILE A 1 -6.77 -0.43 4.73
N ALA A 2 -5.99 -0.15 3.67
CA ALA A 2 -4.60 -0.65 3.57
C ALA A 2 -3.71 -0.32 4.79
N GLN A 3 -3.69 0.93 5.25
CA GLN A 3 -2.97 1.29 6.47
C GLN A 3 -3.50 0.58 7.73
N GLN A 4 -4.81 0.33 7.81
CA GLN A 4 -5.39 -0.41 8.93
C GLN A 4 -4.97 -1.88 8.88
N ALA A 5 -4.84 -2.47 7.69
CA ALA A 5 -4.32 -3.83 7.51
C ALA A 5 -2.87 -3.95 8.01
N ASP A 6 -2.01 -2.95 7.73
CA ASP A 6 -0.65 -2.91 8.27
C ASP A 6 -0.64 -2.89 9.81
N ILE A 7 -1.49 -2.04 10.42
CA ILE A 7 -1.59 -1.93 11.89
C ILE A 7 -2.10 -3.23 12.50
N VAL A 8 -3.17 -3.81 11.94
CA VAL A 8 -3.74 -5.08 12.44
C VAL A 8 -2.73 -6.21 12.29
N ALA A 9 -1.98 -6.26 11.19
CA ALA A 9 -0.94 -7.26 10.99
C ALA A 9 0.22 -7.09 11.97
N ALA A 10 0.64 -5.86 12.28
CA ALA A 10 1.64 -5.61 13.32
C ALA A 10 1.16 -6.11 14.70
N LEU A 11 -0.06 -5.74 15.12
CA LEU A 11 -0.64 -6.23 16.38
C LEU A 11 -0.79 -7.76 16.41
N THR A 12 -1.15 -8.35 15.27
CA THR A 12 -1.23 -9.81 15.12
C THR A 12 0.14 -10.45 15.30
N LEU A 13 1.19 -9.88 14.71
CA LEU A 13 2.56 -10.37 14.89
C LEU A 13 2.97 -10.33 16.36
N GLU A 14 2.67 -9.22 17.05
CA GLU A 14 3.01 -9.04 18.45
C GLU A 14 2.40 -10.15 19.32
N VAL A 15 1.09 -10.38 19.21
CA VAL A 15 0.39 -11.43 19.99
C VAL A 15 0.87 -12.84 19.62
N LEU A 16 1.26 -13.05 18.36
CA LEU A 16 1.85 -14.31 17.89
C LEU A 16 3.33 -14.50 18.30
N LYS A 17 3.89 -13.54 19.04
CA LYS A 17 5.29 -13.54 19.48
C LYS A 17 6.26 -13.63 18.29
N GLY A 18 5.91 -12.97 17.20
CA GLY A 18 6.73 -12.92 16.00
C GLY A 18 7.96 -12.01 16.17
N THR A 19 8.96 -12.20 15.30
CA THR A 19 10.19 -11.42 15.30
C THR A 19 10.07 -10.16 14.45
N THR A 20 10.58 -9.03 14.96
CA THR A 20 10.64 -7.77 14.22
C THR A 20 11.81 -7.69 13.24
N LYS A 21 12.78 -8.62 13.34
CA LYS A 21 13.98 -8.66 12.48
C LYS A 21 13.67 -8.71 10.99
N ALA A 22 12.53 -9.30 10.61
CA ALA A 22 12.10 -9.36 9.21
C ALA A 22 11.82 -7.99 8.60
N PHE A 23 11.58 -6.98 9.44
CA PHE A 23 11.25 -5.62 9.02
C PHE A 23 12.47 -4.70 9.07
N ASP A 24 13.68 -5.21 9.21
CA ASP A 24 14.90 -4.40 9.23
C ASP A 24 15.02 -3.53 7.96
N SER A 25 15.43 -2.26 8.12
CA SER A 25 15.54 -1.33 7.00
C SER A 25 16.48 -1.83 5.90
N ASP A 26 17.59 -2.48 6.26
CA ASP A 26 18.60 -2.91 5.30
C ASP A 26 18.05 -3.97 4.36
N ILE A 27 17.19 -4.87 4.85
CA ILE A 27 16.49 -5.88 4.03
C ILE A 27 15.66 -5.19 2.94
N HIS A 28 14.91 -4.14 3.32
CA HIS A 28 13.99 -3.48 2.40
C HIS A 28 14.69 -2.49 1.48
N LEU A 29 15.84 -1.95 1.87
CA LEU A 29 16.69 -1.13 1.01
C LEU A 29 17.40 -1.95 -0.08
N LEU A 30 17.67 -3.23 0.15
CA LEU A 30 18.20 -4.15 -0.88
C LEU A 30 17.20 -4.47 -2.00
N ARG A 31 15.89 -4.27 -1.75
CA ARG A 31 14.82 -4.40 -2.75
C ARG A 31 13.81 -3.24 -2.59
N PRO A 32 14.16 -2.02 -3.02
CA PRO A 32 13.54 -0.78 -2.57
C PRO A 32 12.25 -0.43 -3.35
N HIS A 33 11.28 -1.34 -3.39
CA HIS A 33 9.95 -0.98 -3.85
C HIS A 33 9.31 0.02 -2.85
N PRO A 34 8.76 1.16 -3.29
CA PRO A 34 8.30 2.21 -2.39
C PRO A 34 7.32 1.72 -1.33
N GLY A 35 6.26 1.01 -1.74
CA GLY A 35 5.28 0.47 -0.80
C GLY A 35 5.87 -0.55 0.17
N GLN A 36 6.83 -1.37 -0.28
CA GLN A 36 7.49 -2.35 0.59
C GLN A 36 8.29 -1.64 1.70
N VAL A 37 9.04 -0.61 1.35
CA VAL A 37 9.82 0.19 2.31
C VAL A 37 8.89 0.91 3.29
N GLU A 38 7.81 1.49 2.77
CA GLU A 38 6.80 2.22 3.57
C GLU A 38 6.12 1.29 4.59
N VAL A 39 5.66 0.11 4.17
CA VAL A 39 5.02 -0.86 5.08
C VAL A 39 6.02 -1.34 6.14
N ALA A 40 7.26 -1.68 5.75
CA ALA A 40 8.27 -2.09 6.72
C ALA A 40 8.57 -0.99 7.76
N GLN A 41 8.64 0.27 7.32
CA GLN A 41 8.80 1.41 8.23
C GLN A 41 7.63 1.51 9.21
N ARG A 42 6.38 1.31 8.75
CA ARG A 42 5.21 1.30 9.63
C ARG A 42 5.30 0.18 10.66
N PHE A 43 5.66 -1.03 10.25
CA PHE A 43 5.85 -2.15 11.19
C PHE A 43 6.88 -1.83 12.26
N ARG A 44 8.07 -1.35 11.88
CA ARG A 44 9.10 -0.90 12.85
C ARG A 44 8.57 0.18 13.78
N SER A 45 7.85 1.18 13.26
CA SER A 45 7.30 2.27 14.08
C SER A 45 6.26 1.82 15.11
N LEU A 46 5.58 0.69 14.86
CA LEU A 46 4.57 0.13 15.75
C LEU A 46 5.16 -0.86 16.76
N LEU A 47 6.18 -1.63 16.35
CA LEU A 47 6.68 -2.78 17.10
C LEU A 47 7.98 -2.51 17.86
N ASP A 48 8.78 -1.55 17.40
CA ASP A 48 10.07 -1.20 17.99
C ASP A 48 10.02 0.20 18.63
N SER A 49 9.15 0.36 19.64
CA SER A 49 9.02 1.60 20.42
C SER A 49 9.95 1.61 21.64
N ASP A 50 10.87 2.57 21.70
CA ASP A 50 11.73 2.78 22.88
C ASP A 50 10.94 3.31 24.10
N HIS A 51 9.83 4.00 23.86
CA HIS A 51 9.00 4.56 24.93
C HIS A 51 8.08 3.51 25.57
N HIS A 52 7.62 2.55 24.77
CA HIS A 52 6.70 1.50 25.19
C HIS A 52 7.19 0.14 24.65
N PRO A 53 8.29 -0.40 25.18
CA PRO A 53 8.85 -1.65 24.70
C PRO A 53 7.89 -2.83 24.96
N SER A 54 7.73 -3.70 23.96
CA SER A 54 6.84 -4.85 24.05
C SER A 54 7.42 -5.93 24.97
N GLN A 55 6.72 -6.21 26.07
CA GLN A 55 7.04 -7.34 26.96
C GLN A 55 6.84 -8.69 26.27
N ILE A 56 5.92 -8.76 25.28
CA ILE A 56 5.67 -9.98 24.52
C ILE A 56 6.87 -10.27 23.60
N ALA A 57 7.33 -9.26 22.85
CA ALA A 57 8.52 -9.40 22.01
C ALA A 57 9.75 -9.77 22.85
N GLU A 58 9.95 -9.12 24.00
CA GLU A 58 11.09 -9.41 24.88
C GLU A 58 11.07 -10.84 25.43
N SER A 59 9.89 -11.33 25.83
CA SER A 59 9.74 -12.70 26.34
C SER A 59 10.09 -13.79 25.31
N HIS A 60 10.15 -13.45 24.02
CA HIS A 60 10.45 -14.38 22.92
C HIS A 60 11.71 -13.99 22.13
N ARG A 61 12.52 -13.04 22.64
CA ARG A 61 13.78 -12.59 22.02
C ARG A 61 14.76 -13.74 21.77
N PHE A 62 14.80 -14.72 22.68
CA PHE A 62 15.70 -15.89 22.63
C PHE A 62 14.92 -17.21 22.52
N CYS A 63 13.90 -17.27 21.66
CA CYS A 63 13.18 -18.51 21.41
C CYS A 63 13.83 -19.36 20.30
N ASP A 64 13.52 -20.65 20.26
CA ASP A 64 14.06 -21.60 19.26
C ASP A 64 13.50 -21.40 17.85
N ARG A 65 12.55 -20.47 17.66
CA ARG A 65 11.93 -20.20 16.35
C ARG A 65 12.89 -19.40 15.48
N VAL A 66 13.37 -20.03 14.40
CA VAL A 66 14.29 -19.42 13.44
C VAL A 66 13.58 -18.40 12.53
N GLN A 67 12.34 -18.68 12.12
CA GLN A 67 11.57 -17.83 11.20
C GLN A 67 10.08 -17.88 11.51
N ASP A 68 9.39 -16.75 11.31
CA ASP A 68 7.93 -16.73 11.24
C ASP A 68 7.41 -17.21 9.88
N ALA A 69 6.15 -17.63 9.88
CA ALA A 69 5.41 -17.98 8.69
C ALA A 69 5.33 -16.79 7.72
N TYR A 70 5.25 -17.08 6.42
CA TYR A 70 5.20 -16.05 5.37
C TYR A 70 4.05 -15.06 5.55
N THR A 71 2.90 -15.51 6.05
CA THR A 71 1.74 -14.66 6.34
C THR A 71 2.09 -13.44 7.18
N MET A 72 3.08 -13.55 8.07
CA MET A 72 3.56 -12.43 8.89
C MET A 72 4.86 -11.84 8.37
N ARG A 73 5.82 -12.70 8.04
CA ARG A 73 7.17 -12.27 7.66
C ARG A 73 7.21 -11.52 6.34
N CYS A 74 6.30 -11.84 5.42
CA CYS A 74 6.26 -11.25 4.09
C CYS A 74 5.26 -10.07 3.98
N CYS A 75 4.72 -9.58 5.11
CA CYS A 75 3.75 -8.47 5.11
C CYS A 75 4.25 -7.25 4.30
N PRO A 76 5.49 -6.75 4.46
CA PRO A 76 5.95 -5.61 3.65
C PRO A 76 5.92 -5.88 2.15
N GLN A 77 6.32 -7.07 1.72
CA GLN A 77 6.36 -7.44 0.30
C GLN A 77 4.95 -7.56 -0.29
N VAL A 78 3.99 -8.10 0.48
CA VAL A 78 2.61 -8.31 0.04
C VAL A 78 1.79 -7.03 0.12
N HIS A 79 1.80 -6.36 1.27
CA HIS A 79 1.05 -5.12 1.46
C HIS A 79 1.69 -3.96 0.68
N GLY A 80 3.00 -4.00 0.44
CA GLY A 80 3.71 -2.95 -0.28
C GLY A 80 3.16 -2.74 -1.69
N ILE A 81 3.03 -3.82 -2.47
CA ILE A 81 2.47 -3.72 -3.83
C ILE A 81 0.98 -3.32 -3.83
N ALA A 82 0.22 -3.69 -2.80
CA ALA A 82 -1.15 -3.22 -2.63
C ALA A 82 -1.21 -1.70 -2.39
N ASN A 83 -0.34 -1.16 -1.52
CA ASN A 83 -0.23 0.28 -1.27
C ASN A 83 0.20 1.04 -2.55
N ASP A 84 1.18 0.50 -3.28
CA ASP A 84 1.63 1.08 -4.56
C ASP A 84 0.50 1.09 -5.61
N THR A 85 -0.27 0.00 -5.70
CA THR A 85 -1.41 -0.11 -6.63
C THR A 85 -2.53 0.88 -6.27
N ILE A 86 -2.87 1.00 -4.98
CA ILE A 86 -3.86 2.00 -4.52
C ILE A 86 -3.42 3.41 -4.90
N LYS A 87 -2.12 3.74 -4.75
CA LYS A 87 -1.58 5.05 -5.13
C LYS A 87 -1.65 5.27 -6.65
N PHE A 88 -1.32 4.26 -7.44
CA PHE A 88 -1.43 4.29 -8.90
C PHE A 88 -2.89 4.56 -9.34
N VAL A 89 -3.85 3.79 -8.82
CA VAL A 89 -5.27 3.93 -9.13
C VAL A 89 -5.81 5.28 -8.71
N LYS A 90 -5.43 5.74 -7.50
CA LYS A 90 -5.82 7.07 -7.00
C LYS A 90 -5.42 8.19 -7.96
N ASN A 91 -4.24 8.11 -8.58
CA ASN A 91 -3.81 9.12 -9.55
C ASN A 91 -4.71 9.14 -10.79
N ILE A 92 -5.03 7.98 -11.36
CA ILE A 92 -5.92 7.88 -12.54
C ILE A 92 -7.31 8.42 -12.20
N ILE A 93 -7.92 7.96 -11.10
CA ILE A 93 -9.26 8.39 -10.70
C ILE A 93 -9.31 9.88 -10.38
N ASN A 94 -8.25 10.43 -9.77
CA ASN A 94 -8.16 11.87 -9.53
C ASN A 94 -8.10 12.67 -10.83
N THR A 95 -7.40 12.20 -11.85
CA THR A 95 -7.43 12.86 -13.17
C THR A 95 -8.83 12.76 -13.78
N GLU A 96 -9.43 11.57 -13.78
CA GLU A 96 -10.73 11.31 -14.40
C GLU A 96 -11.84 12.17 -13.78
N ILE A 97 -11.95 12.20 -12.45
CA ILE A 97 -13.01 12.96 -11.75
C ILE A 97 -12.90 14.49 -11.93
N ASN A 98 -11.71 14.97 -12.32
CA ASN A 98 -11.46 16.38 -12.60
C ASN A 98 -11.35 16.67 -14.11
N SER A 99 -11.70 15.71 -14.98
CA SER A 99 -11.68 15.87 -16.43
C SER A 99 -13.06 16.20 -16.99
N ALA A 100 -13.10 16.88 -18.13
CA ALA A 100 -14.33 17.06 -18.89
C ALA A 100 -14.60 15.82 -19.76
N THR A 101 -15.40 14.90 -19.23
CA THR A 101 -15.75 13.61 -19.86
C THR A 101 -17.03 13.69 -20.71
N ASP A 102 -17.16 14.75 -21.50
CA ASP A 102 -18.37 15.06 -22.30
C ASP A 102 -18.06 15.08 -23.81
N ASN A 103 -19.11 15.19 -24.63
CA ASN A 103 -19.00 15.37 -26.07
C ASN A 103 -20.29 16.00 -26.66
N PRO A 104 -20.20 17.03 -27.54
CA PRO A 104 -18.97 17.65 -28.04
C PRO A 104 -18.32 18.60 -27.04
N MET A 105 -17.02 18.83 -27.19
CA MET A 105 -16.29 19.81 -26.39
C MET A 105 -16.53 21.21 -26.94
N VAL A 106 -16.97 22.13 -26.07
CA VAL A 106 -17.22 23.53 -26.42
C VAL A 106 -16.03 24.39 -26.04
N PHE A 107 -15.38 25.01 -27.03
CA PHE A 107 -14.26 25.93 -26.84
C PHE A 107 -14.73 27.36 -27.10
N ALA A 108 -15.39 27.96 -26.10
CA ALA A 108 -16.07 29.25 -26.24
C ALA A 108 -15.14 30.38 -26.74
N GLU A 109 -13.90 30.45 -26.24
CA GLU A 109 -12.91 31.46 -26.67
C GLU A 109 -12.53 31.33 -28.15
N ARG A 110 -12.59 30.11 -28.69
CA ARG A 110 -12.36 29.82 -30.11
C ARG A 110 -13.64 29.92 -30.95
N GLY A 111 -14.81 29.98 -30.32
CA GLY A 111 -16.11 29.91 -31.00
C GLY A 111 -16.34 28.57 -31.71
N ASP A 112 -15.78 27.47 -31.19
CA ASP A 112 -15.72 26.17 -31.88
C ASP A 112 -16.28 25.03 -31.01
N THR A 113 -16.83 24.01 -31.64
CA THR A 113 -17.31 22.78 -31.00
C THR A 113 -16.70 21.57 -31.67
N ILE A 114 -15.97 20.76 -30.90
CA ILE A 114 -15.20 19.63 -31.43
C ILE A 114 -15.76 18.33 -30.89
N SER A 115 -16.14 17.42 -31.78
CA SER A 115 -16.50 16.05 -31.39
C SER A 115 -15.27 15.21 -31.05
N GLY A 116 -15.35 14.44 -29.98
CA GLY A 116 -14.28 13.57 -29.48
C GLY A 116 -14.83 12.37 -28.71
N GLY A 117 -13.94 11.71 -27.95
CA GLY A 117 -14.24 10.48 -27.23
C GLY A 117 -14.06 10.56 -25.72
N ASN A 118 -14.05 11.76 -25.12
CA ASN A 118 -13.74 11.96 -23.70
C ASN A 118 -14.74 11.28 -22.74
N PHE A 119 -15.92 10.87 -23.23
CA PHE A 119 -16.88 10.07 -22.46
C PHE A 119 -16.46 8.61 -22.25
N HIS A 120 -15.41 8.13 -22.93
CA HIS A 120 -15.01 6.72 -22.89
C HIS A 120 -14.25 6.38 -21.60
N GLY A 121 -14.89 5.64 -20.69
CA GLY A 121 -14.36 5.29 -19.37
C GLY A 121 -13.34 4.15 -19.31
N GLU A 122 -12.43 4.03 -20.30
CA GLU A 122 -11.44 2.92 -20.30
C GLU A 122 -10.44 3.04 -19.14
N TYR A 123 -10.02 4.28 -18.85
CA TYR A 123 -9.09 4.59 -17.76
C TYR A 123 -9.62 4.16 -16.39
N PRO A 124 -10.81 4.61 -15.94
CA PRO A 124 -11.35 4.16 -14.67
C PRO A 124 -11.65 2.65 -14.66
N ALA A 125 -12.11 2.07 -15.77
CA ALA A 125 -12.37 0.62 -15.84
C ALA A 125 -11.12 -0.22 -15.51
N LYS A 126 -10.02 0.00 -16.25
CA LYS A 126 -8.76 -0.73 -16.01
C LYS A 126 -8.15 -0.44 -14.65
N ALA A 127 -8.23 0.81 -14.19
CA ALA A 127 -7.72 1.18 -12.87
C ALA A 127 -8.47 0.42 -11.76
N LEU A 128 -9.79 0.27 -11.88
CA LEU A 128 -10.60 -0.46 -10.92
C LEU A 128 -10.36 -1.98 -10.98
N ASP A 129 -10.11 -2.56 -12.16
CA ASP A 129 -9.69 -3.96 -12.26
C ASP A 129 -8.35 -4.21 -11.54
N PHE A 130 -7.37 -3.32 -11.72
CA PHE A 130 -6.11 -3.40 -10.95
C PHE A 130 -6.34 -3.27 -9.45
N LEU A 131 -7.26 -2.38 -9.03
CA LEU A 131 -7.60 -2.22 -7.63
C LEU A 131 -8.24 -3.48 -7.05
N ALA A 132 -9.15 -4.12 -7.78
CA ALA A 132 -9.84 -5.34 -7.37
C ALA A 132 -8.90 -6.55 -7.26
N ILE A 133 -7.83 -6.59 -8.06
CA ILE A 133 -6.77 -7.61 -7.92
C ILE A 133 -5.92 -7.36 -6.68
N ALA A 134 -5.69 -6.09 -6.34
CA ALA A 134 -4.76 -5.70 -5.27
C ALA A 134 -5.35 -5.76 -3.85
N VAL A 135 -6.68 -5.68 -3.70
CA VAL A 135 -7.39 -5.54 -2.41
C VAL A 135 -8.44 -6.62 -2.27
#